data_AF-A0A2M8KD25-F1
#
_entry.id   AF-A0A2M8KD25-F1
#
_cell.length_a   1.000
_cell.length_b   1.000
_cell.length_c   1.000
_cell.angle_alpha   90.00
_cell.angle_beta   90.00
_cell.angle_gamma   90.00
#
_symmetry.space_group_name_H-M   'P 1'
#
loop_
_entity.id
_entity.type
_entity.pdbx_description
1 polymer ?
#
loop_
_entity_poly.entity_id
_entity_poly.type
_entity_poly.pdbx_seq_one_letter_code
_entity_poly.pdbx_strand_id
1 'polypeptide(L)'
;MDTFEKFSNNYKKSLKAAADLAADLQHKTINPWHILYGLISQKGSVGAELLAALTIKAEDIKKNITKFSPTDRELQLKTAPKFSKSAKEVIQKSIKIAYINEHKYIGTEHLLASILEIEDPSIESLLEILKVSRSEITQQVIAILKSASKIPTLTETFKVTDQKTNLESDLEYNENRQSALDLYGTELTSNRMQKKIDPIIGREEEILRIIHILSRRNKNNPIILGEPGVGKTAIVEGLAKKIVSGDVPETLLNKKVYVLDLTSTISGTMYRGEFENRIKQIIDEARSRPEVILFIDEIHNIVGTGSASGSMDAANILKPALARGEIRCIGATTFADYRKSIENDPALNRRFQPVKLVEPSEHEAKKILHGIKSYFEKFHRVGISDEAIDVAVELSQKYLTDKFLPDKAIDLIDEASAAIRVNKKLSNLEQKIKKLRLEILDVLNQKNQAVL
;
A
#
# COMPACT_ATOMS: atom_id res chain seq x y z
N MET A 1 3.43 27.47 12.28
CA MET A 1 4.30 26.57 11.50
C MET A 1 4.79 27.35 10.29
N ASP A 2 6.10 27.52 10.16
CA ASP A 2 6.71 28.31 9.11
C ASP A 2 6.39 27.70 7.73
N THR A 3 5.83 28.48 6.82
CA THR A 3 5.47 28.04 5.45
C THR A 3 6.69 27.45 4.74
N PHE A 4 7.91 27.85 5.14
CA PHE A 4 9.18 27.40 4.60
C PHE A 4 9.50 25.91 4.86
N GLU A 5 8.92 25.30 5.89
CA GLU A 5 9.12 23.88 6.22
C GLU A 5 8.31 22.94 5.31
N LYS A 6 7.25 23.44 4.67
CA LYS A 6 6.38 22.63 3.80
C LYS A 6 6.94 22.41 2.39
N PHE A 7 7.99 23.14 1.97
CA PHE A 7 8.63 22.94 0.67
C PHE A 7 9.57 21.75 0.68
N SER A 8 9.44 20.87 -0.33
CA SER A 8 10.34 19.72 -0.50
C SER A 8 11.79 20.16 -0.75
N ASN A 9 12.75 19.29 -0.43
CA ASN A 9 14.17 19.58 -0.64
C ASN A 9 14.48 19.82 -2.14
N ASN A 10 13.88 19.03 -3.03
CA ASN A 10 14.02 19.20 -4.47
C ASN A 10 13.44 20.53 -4.96
N TYR A 11 12.30 20.97 -4.41
CA TYR A 11 11.75 22.30 -4.72
C TYR A 11 12.74 23.42 -4.35
N LYS A 12 13.32 23.37 -3.15
CA LYS A 12 14.32 24.35 -2.69
C LYS A 12 15.57 24.34 -3.58
N LYS A 13 16.05 23.15 -3.95
CA LYS A 13 17.18 22.99 -4.88
C LYS A 13 16.86 23.53 -6.28
N SER A 14 15.64 23.36 -6.78
CA SER A 14 15.21 23.94 -8.06
C SER A 14 15.30 25.47 -8.05
N LEU A 15 14.83 26.12 -6.99
CA LEU A 15 14.91 27.58 -6.85
C LEU A 15 16.36 28.06 -6.72
N LYS A 16 17.20 27.31 -6.00
CA LYS A 16 18.63 27.62 -5.90
C LYS A 16 19.31 27.52 -7.27
N ALA A 17 19.10 26.42 -8.00
CA ALA A 17 19.65 26.24 -9.34
C ALA A 17 19.16 27.31 -10.34
N ALA A 18 17.93 27.80 -10.18
CA ALA A 18 17.40 28.92 -10.95
C ALA A 18 18.14 30.24 -10.64
N ALA A 19 18.45 30.49 -9.36
CA ALA A 19 19.22 31.65 -8.93
C ALA A 19 20.68 31.59 -9.42
N ASP A 20 21.30 30.41 -9.32
CA ASP A 20 22.66 30.16 -9.81
C ASP A 20 22.72 30.40 -11.34
N LEU A 21 21.77 29.89 -12.11
CA LEU A 21 21.70 30.13 -13.55
C LEU A 21 21.52 31.62 -13.89
N ALA A 22 20.65 32.33 -13.16
CA ALA A 22 20.44 33.76 -13.38
C ALA A 22 21.72 34.56 -13.11
N ALA A 23 22.48 34.18 -12.07
CA ALA A 23 23.77 34.78 -11.76
C ALA A 23 24.82 34.48 -12.85
N ASP A 24 24.92 33.22 -13.30
CA ASP A 24 25.84 32.80 -14.37
C ASP A 24 25.59 33.55 -15.69
N LEU A 25 24.32 33.80 -16.01
CA LEU A 25 23.89 34.53 -17.21
C LEU A 25 23.92 36.05 -17.03
N GLN A 26 24.30 36.53 -15.84
CA GLN A 26 24.29 37.95 -15.47
C GLN A 26 22.93 38.63 -15.65
N HIS A 27 21.86 37.90 -15.35
CA HIS A 27 20.50 38.42 -15.36
C HIS A 27 20.16 39.06 -14.01
N LYS A 28 19.58 40.25 -14.04
CA LYS A 28 19.14 40.98 -12.84
C LYS A 28 18.04 40.26 -12.07
N THR A 29 17.22 39.49 -12.79
CA THR A 29 16.04 38.83 -12.24
C THR A 29 15.97 37.34 -12.54
N ILE A 30 15.47 36.57 -11.59
CA ILE A 30 15.13 35.16 -11.76
C ILE A 30 13.73 35.12 -12.38
N ASN A 31 13.65 34.66 -13.63
CA ASN A 31 12.41 34.52 -14.41
C ASN A 31 11.86 33.08 -14.40
N PRO A 32 10.57 32.87 -14.77
CA PRO A 32 9.95 31.54 -14.78
C PRO A 32 10.73 30.45 -15.53
N TRP A 33 11.38 30.80 -16.65
CA TRP A 33 12.20 29.85 -17.40
C TRP A 33 13.49 29.43 -16.67
N HIS A 34 14.05 30.28 -15.80
CA HIS A 34 15.16 29.88 -14.91
C HIS A 34 14.67 28.86 -13.89
N ILE A 35 13.45 29.05 -13.37
CA ILE A 35 12.81 28.09 -12.45
C ILE A 35 12.57 26.76 -13.17
N LEU A 36 12.10 26.79 -14.42
CA LEU A 36 11.92 25.60 -15.24
C LEU A 36 13.25 24.85 -15.46
N TYR A 37 14.34 25.58 -15.77
CA TYR A 37 15.68 24.98 -15.86
C TYR A 37 16.11 24.35 -14.53
N GLY A 38 15.94 25.06 -13.43
CA GLY A 38 16.29 24.59 -12.10
C GLY A 38 15.54 23.32 -11.73
N LEU A 39 14.25 23.25 -12.11
CA LEU A 39 13.38 22.09 -11.95
C LEU A 39 13.86 20.89 -12.76
N ILE A 40 14.13 21.05 -14.07
CA ILE A 40 14.64 19.95 -14.92
C ILE A 40 15.99 19.43 -14.42
N SER A 41 16.80 20.30 -13.79
CA SER A 41 18.10 19.94 -13.23
C SER A 41 18.01 19.03 -12.01
N GLN A 42 16.85 18.95 -11.33
CA GLN A 42 16.64 18.07 -10.18
C GLN A 42 16.22 16.66 -10.63
N LYS A 43 17.15 15.89 -11.20
CA LYS A 43 16.92 14.50 -11.62
C LYS A 43 16.35 13.67 -10.46
N GLY A 44 15.37 12.81 -10.74
CA GLY A 44 14.64 12.04 -9.73
C GLY A 44 13.52 12.80 -9.03
N SER A 45 13.29 14.09 -9.32
CA SER A 45 12.11 14.82 -8.84
C SER A 45 10.92 14.62 -9.78
N VAL A 46 9.70 14.57 -9.24
CA VAL A 46 8.47 14.32 -10.00
C VAL A 46 8.33 15.29 -11.20
N GLY A 47 8.63 16.57 -10.98
CA GLY A 47 8.57 17.57 -12.06
C GLY A 47 9.64 17.35 -13.15
N ALA A 48 10.85 16.93 -12.76
CA ALA A 48 11.92 16.67 -13.72
C ALA A 48 11.66 15.40 -14.54
N GLU A 49 11.17 14.33 -13.90
CA GLU A 49 10.85 13.06 -14.58
C GLU A 49 9.71 13.24 -15.59
N LEU A 50 8.71 14.06 -15.28
CA LEU A 50 7.63 14.42 -16.20
C LEU A 50 8.14 15.08 -17.48
N LEU A 51 9.05 16.05 -17.32
CA LEU A 51 9.64 16.74 -18.47
C LEU A 51 10.60 15.84 -19.24
N ALA A 52 11.32 14.96 -18.55
CA ALA A 52 12.20 13.97 -19.16
C ALA A 52 11.43 12.94 -20.00
N ALA A 53 10.24 12.52 -19.55
CA ALA A 53 9.35 11.64 -20.32
C ALA A 53 8.88 12.28 -21.63
N LEU A 54 8.75 13.61 -21.65
CA LEU A 54 8.48 14.42 -22.83
C LEU A 54 9.76 14.83 -23.59
N THR A 55 10.89 14.18 -23.30
CA THR A 55 12.20 14.41 -23.91
C THR A 55 12.81 15.81 -23.70
N ILE A 56 12.29 16.60 -22.76
CA ILE A 56 12.81 17.94 -22.43
C ILE A 56 13.98 17.81 -21.45
N LYS A 57 15.16 18.29 -21.84
CA LYS A 57 16.37 18.29 -20.99
C LYS A 57 16.83 19.72 -20.69
N ALA A 58 17.54 19.88 -19.57
CA ALA A 58 18.11 21.16 -19.16
C ALA A 58 19.09 21.75 -20.20
N GLU A 59 19.74 20.88 -20.98
CA GLU A 59 20.60 21.26 -22.11
C GLU A 59 19.82 21.94 -23.23
N ASP A 60 18.57 21.56 -23.47
CA ASP A 60 17.76 22.12 -24.55
C ASP A 60 17.36 23.56 -24.24
N ILE A 61 17.14 23.86 -22.96
CA ILE A 61 16.98 25.24 -22.48
C ILE A 61 18.28 26.01 -22.71
N LYS A 62 19.43 25.48 -22.24
CA LYS A 62 20.74 26.13 -22.39
C LYS A 62 21.12 26.45 -23.84
N LYS A 63 20.84 25.53 -24.78
CA LYS A 63 21.13 25.70 -26.20
C LYS A 63 20.27 26.78 -26.86
N ASN A 64 19.09 27.07 -26.32
CA ASN A 64 18.13 27.99 -26.93
C ASN A 64 17.97 29.31 -26.16
N ILE A 65 18.73 29.55 -25.09
CA ILE A 65 18.62 30.77 -24.23
C ILE A 65 18.54 32.05 -25.07
N THR A 66 19.39 32.19 -26.08
CA THR A 66 19.46 33.39 -26.92
C THR A 66 18.21 33.66 -27.75
N LYS A 67 17.32 32.68 -27.89
CA LYS A 67 16.11 32.78 -28.72
C LYS A 67 14.86 33.18 -27.94
N PHE A 68 14.80 32.88 -26.64
CA PHE A 68 13.62 33.12 -25.81
C PHE A 68 13.89 34.01 -24.57
N SER A 69 15.16 34.24 -24.23
CA SER A 69 15.53 35.11 -23.11
C SER A 69 15.53 36.57 -23.56
N PRO A 70 14.79 37.47 -22.89
CA PRO A 70 14.95 38.90 -23.09
C PRO A 70 16.38 39.32 -22.70
N THR A 71 16.89 40.37 -23.35
CA THR A 71 18.26 40.89 -23.23
C THR A 71 18.47 41.66 -21.91
N ASP A 72 18.13 41.06 -20.77
CA ASP A 72 18.27 41.65 -19.42
C ASP A 72 19.67 41.44 -18.83
N ARG A 73 20.71 41.56 -19.67
CA ARG A 73 22.12 41.40 -19.27
C ARG A 73 22.64 42.72 -18.72
N GLU A 74 23.03 42.73 -17.44
CA GLU A 74 23.65 43.89 -16.78
C GLU A 74 25.10 43.53 -16.44
N LEU A 75 26.07 44.20 -17.08
CA LEU A 75 27.50 44.00 -16.81
C LEU A 75 27.79 44.51 -15.38
N GLN A 76 28.28 43.62 -14.51
CA GLN A 76 28.63 43.86 -13.10
C GLN A 76 27.46 43.91 -12.10
N LEU A 77 26.76 42.78 -11.92
CA LEU A 77 25.83 42.60 -10.80
C LEU A 77 26.57 42.67 -9.46
N LYS A 78 26.31 43.73 -8.67
CA LYS A 78 26.83 43.88 -7.29
C LYS A 78 26.00 43.14 -6.23
N THR A 79 24.85 42.57 -6.63
CA THR A 79 23.87 41.95 -5.73
C THR A 79 23.27 40.69 -6.34
N ALA A 80 22.87 39.73 -5.50
CA ALA A 80 22.19 38.51 -5.94
C ALA A 80 20.90 38.81 -6.73
N PRO A 81 20.58 38.01 -7.78
CA PRO A 81 19.41 38.23 -8.61
C PRO A 81 18.12 38.05 -7.80
N LYS A 82 17.13 38.90 -8.05
CA LYS A 82 15.83 38.86 -7.34
C LYS A 82 14.78 38.17 -8.20
N PHE A 83 13.82 37.47 -7.58
CA PHE A 83 12.68 36.93 -8.34
C PHE A 83 11.89 38.03 -9.04
N SER A 84 11.62 37.85 -10.34
CA SER A 84 10.72 38.72 -11.12
C SER A 84 9.27 38.61 -10.61
N LYS A 85 8.40 39.52 -11.07
CA LYS A 85 6.98 39.49 -10.69
C LYS A 85 6.32 38.16 -11.09
N SER A 86 6.55 37.70 -12.33
CA SER A 86 6.06 36.41 -12.83
C SER A 86 6.65 35.24 -12.04
N ALA A 87 7.93 35.27 -11.68
CA ALA A 87 8.54 34.20 -10.88
C ALA A 87 7.99 34.13 -9.44
N LYS A 88 7.67 35.26 -8.83
CA LYS A 88 6.96 35.27 -7.53
C LYS A 88 5.55 34.70 -7.66
N GLU A 89 4.86 35.01 -8.75
CA GLU A 89 3.54 34.45 -9.04
C GLU A 89 3.60 32.93 -9.22
N VAL A 90 4.62 32.39 -9.91
CA VAL A 90 4.88 30.94 -10.02
C VAL A 90 4.92 30.31 -8.63
N ILE A 91 5.74 30.87 -7.73
CA ILE A 91 5.91 30.35 -6.37
C ILE A 91 4.58 30.42 -5.61
N GLN A 92 3.87 31.55 -5.67
CA GLN A 92 2.57 31.72 -5.01
C GLN A 92 1.50 30.74 -5.53
N LYS A 93 1.41 30.57 -6.85
CA LYS A 93 0.50 29.60 -7.47
C LYS A 93 0.85 28.16 -7.09
N SER A 94 2.13 27.80 -7.01
CA SER A 94 2.53 26.45 -6.58
C SER A 94 2.03 26.10 -5.16
N ILE A 95 2.03 27.09 -4.25
CA ILE A 95 1.47 26.96 -2.90
C ILE A 95 -0.05 26.76 -2.98
N LYS A 96 -0.73 27.56 -3.80
CA LYS A 96 -2.19 27.48 -4.00
C LYS A 96 -2.61 26.13 -4.59
N ILE A 97 -1.87 25.62 -5.59
CA ILE A 97 -2.14 24.32 -6.21
C ILE A 97 -1.97 23.20 -5.18
N ALA A 98 -0.92 23.23 -4.36
CA ALA A 98 -0.73 22.24 -3.30
C ALA A 98 -1.87 22.27 -2.27
N TYR A 99 -2.32 23.47 -1.91
CA TYR A 99 -3.44 23.66 -0.98
C TYR A 99 -4.77 23.13 -1.55
N ILE A 100 -5.11 23.47 -2.80
CA ILE A 100 -6.36 23.04 -3.46
C ILE A 100 -6.41 21.51 -3.63
N ASN A 101 -5.26 20.88 -3.88
CA ASN A 101 -5.17 19.42 -4.02
C ASN A 101 -4.97 18.71 -2.66
N GLU A 102 -5.08 19.43 -1.54
CA GLU A 102 -4.93 18.90 -0.17
C GLU A 102 -3.59 18.19 0.09
N HIS A 103 -2.53 18.60 -0.60
CA HIS A 103 -1.20 18.02 -0.43
C HIS A 103 -0.49 18.59 0.81
N LYS A 104 0.10 17.70 1.62
CA LYS A 104 0.78 18.05 2.87
C LYS A 104 2.10 18.80 2.67
N TYR A 105 2.64 18.82 1.45
CA TYR A 105 3.91 19.44 1.08
C TYR A 105 3.79 20.15 -0.26
N ILE A 106 4.78 21.01 -0.56
CA ILE A 106 4.90 21.73 -1.83
C ILE A 106 6.12 21.17 -2.57
N GLY A 107 5.86 20.38 -3.61
CA GLY A 107 6.86 19.70 -4.43
C GLY A 107 7.01 20.25 -5.85
N THR A 108 7.92 19.63 -6.60
CA THR A 108 8.30 20.05 -7.97
C THR A 108 7.15 19.95 -8.98
N GLU A 109 6.20 19.06 -8.76
CA GLU A 109 4.98 18.89 -9.55
C GLU A 109 4.03 20.09 -9.42
N HIS A 110 3.93 20.67 -8.22
CA HIS A 110 3.19 21.92 -7.99
C HIS A 110 3.88 23.11 -8.65
N LEU A 111 5.22 23.12 -8.60
CA LEU A 111 6.03 24.14 -9.25
C LEU A 111 5.86 24.07 -10.77
N LEU A 112 5.92 22.88 -11.35
CA LEU A 112 5.69 22.66 -12.77
C LEU A 112 4.27 23.08 -13.19
N ALA A 113 3.26 22.65 -12.45
CA ALA A 113 1.87 23.05 -12.68
C ALA A 113 1.71 24.58 -12.68
N SER A 114 2.33 25.27 -11.72
CA SER A 114 2.25 26.73 -11.64
C SER A 114 2.95 27.45 -12.79
N ILE A 115 4.06 26.92 -13.32
CA ILE A 115 4.72 27.45 -14.51
C ILE A 115 3.79 27.32 -15.73
N LEU A 116 3.11 26.18 -15.85
CA LEU A 116 2.16 25.91 -16.93
C LEU A 116 0.82 26.65 -16.78
N GLU A 117 0.57 27.36 -15.68
CA GLU A 117 -0.63 28.19 -15.46
C GLU A 117 -0.36 29.69 -15.64
N ILE A 118 0.89 30.10 -15.83
CA ILE A 118 1.24 31.51 -16.02
C ILE A 118 1.37 31.80 -17.52
N GLU A 119 0.92 32.98 -17.90
CA GLU A 119 1.12 33.52 -19.24
C GLU A 119 2.46 34.29 -19.23
N ASP A 120 3.55 33.57 -19.51
CA ASP A 120 4.89 34.14 -19.59
C ASP A 120 5.44 33.97 -21.02
N PRO A 121 5.73 35.05 -21.75
CA PRO A 121 6.18 34.98 -23.15
C PRO A 121 7.45 34.13 -23.35
N SER A 122 8.35 34.10 -22.36
CA SER A 122 9.56 33.29 -22.45
C SER A 122 9.28 31.79 -22.29
N ILE A 123 8.26 31.40 -21.52
CA ILE A 123 7.81 30.01 -21.42
C ILE A 123 7.13 29.57 -22.72
N GLU A 124 6.24 30.39 -23.29
CA GLU A 124 5.57 30.08 -24.56
C GLU A 124 6.58 29.91 -25.70
N SER A 125 7.49 30.87 -25.87
CA SER A 125 8.54 30.81 -26.88
C SER A 125 9.44 29.58 -26.69
N LEU A 126 9.75 29.21 -25.45
CA LEU A 126 10.53 28.01 -25.16
C LEU A 126 9.78 26.73 -25.54
N LEU A 127 8.50 26.61 -25.21
CA LEU A 127 7.68 25.44 -25.55
C LEU A 127 7.52 25.29 -27.07
N GLU A 128 7.35 26.39 -27.79
CA GLU A 128 7.31 26.42 -29.27
C GLU A 128 8.63 25.93 -29.88
N ILE A 129 9.78 26.42 -29.38
CA ILE A 129 11.10 26.00 -29.84
C ILE A 129 11.33 24.50 -29.60
N LEU A 130 10.87 24.00 -28.46
CA LEU A 130 10.96 22.59 -28.09
C LEU A 130 9.92 21.71 -28.80
N LYS A 131 8.96 22.31 -29.51
CA LYS A 131 7.84 21.62 -30.18
C LYS A 131 7.01 20.75 -29.25
N VAL A 132 6.82 21.19 -28.00
CA VAL A 132 6.02 20.46 -26.99
C VAL A 132 4.72 21.20 -26.72
N SER A 133 3.60 20.47 -26.73
CA SER A 133 2.30 21.06 -26.44
C SER A 133 2.13 21.34 -24.94
N ARG A 134 1.81 22.60 -24.59
CA ARG A 134 1.45 22.99 -23.22
C ARG A 134 0.29 22.15 -22.67
N SER A 135 -0.67 21.77 -23.51
CA SER A 135 -1.83 20.97 -23.09
C SER A 135 -1.44 19.54 -22.72
N GLU A 136 -0.45 18.96 -23.40
CA GLU A 136 0.04 17.61 -23.14
C GLU A 136 0.77 17.53 -21.79
N ILE A 137 1.68 18.49 -21.53
CA ILE A 137 2.38 18.57 -20.23
C ILE A 137 1.34 18.77 -19.11
N THR A 138 0.38 19.67 -19.32
CA THR A 138 -0.65 19.99 -18.32
C THR A 138 -1.52 18.79 -17.98
N GLN A 139 -1.91 17.98 -18.97
CA GLN A 139 -2.70 16.76 -18.74
C GLN A 139 -1.94 15.74 -17.88
N GLN A 140 -0.65 15.52 -18.16
CA GLN A 140 0.18 14.58 -17.39
C GLN A 140 0.40 15.07 -15.95
N VAL A 141 0.66 16.37 -15.78
CA VAL A 141 0.80 16.98 -14.45
C VAL A 141 -0.48 16.87 -13.64
N ILE A 142 -1.66 17.13 -14.24
CA ILE A 142 -2.95 16.99 -13.56
C ILE A 142 -3.23 15.54 -13.18
N ALA A 143 -2.89 14.57 -14.04
CA ALA A 143 -3.05 13.15 -13.73
C ALA A 143 -2.25 12.76 -12.48
N ILE A 144 -1.03 13.29 -12.32
CA ILE A 144 -0.18 13.05 -11.16
C ILE A 144 -0.65 13.81 -9.92
N LEU A 145 -1.13 15.05 -10.06
CA LEU A 145 -1.68 15.79 -8.93
C LEU A 145 -2.94 15.11 -8.37
N LYS A 146 -3.77 14.50 -9.23
CA LYS A 146 -4.96 13.72 -8.82
C LYS A 146 -4.61 12.35 -8.21
N SER A 147 -3.47 11.76 -8.57
CA SER A 147 -3.01 10.51 -7.93
C SER A 147 -2.29 10.77 -6.62
N ALA A 148 -1.54 11.88 -6.51
CA ALA A 148 -0.82 12.30 -5.31
C ALA A 148 -1.74 12.66 -4.13
N SER A 149 -2.97 13.12 -4.36
CA SER A 149 -3.97 13.40 -3.31
C SER A 149 -4.50 12.13 -2.63
N LYS A 150 -4.23 10.94 -3.19
CA LYS A 150 -4.51 9.63 -2.58
C LYS A 150 -3.26 8.92 -2.04
N ILE A 151 -2.10 9.58 -2.05
CA ILE A 151 -0.79 8.98 -1.79
C ILE A 151 0.04 9.90 -0.88
N PRO A 152 0.20 9.60 0.43
CA PRO A 152 1.09 10.36 1.32
C PRO A 152 2.59 10.05 1.11
N THR A 153 2.97 9.30 0.08
CA THR A 153 4.20 8.48 0.07
C THR A 153 5.31 8.94 -0.90
N LEU A 154 5.29 10.18 -1.40
CA LEU A 154 6.33 10.66 -2.34
C LEU A 154 7.37 11.62 -1.72
N THR A 155 7.23 12.00 -0.45
CA THR A 155 8.16 12.95 0.20
C THR A 155 9.25 12.32 1.08
N GLU A 156 9.11 11.07 1.50
CA GLU A 156 10.09 10.45 2.41
C GLU A 156 11.30 9.83 1.68
N THR A 157 11.22 9.64 0.37
CA THR A 157 12.29 9.02 -0.45
C THR A 157 13.50 9.93 -0.74
N PHE A 158 13.48 11.21 -0.33
CA PHE A 158 14.55 12.17 -0.69
C PHE A 158 15.25 12.88 0.48
N LYS A 159 15.07 12.37 1.72
CA LYS A 159 15.92 12.75 2.86
C LYS A 159 17.09 11.77 3.03
N VAL A 160 18.04 11.76 2.10
CA VAL A 160 19.39 11.23 2.38
C VAL A 160 20.44 12.09 1.68
N THR A 161 20.90 13.13 2.38
CA THR A 161 22.32 13.44 2.64
C THR A 161 22.39 14.67 3.53
N ASP A 162 22.57 14.47 4.83
CA ASP A 162 23.66 15.09 5.57
C ASP A 162 23.77 14.39 6.92
N GLN A 163 24.93 13.77 7.14
CA GLN A 163 25.29 13.14 8.40
C GLN A 163 25.76 14.21 9.40
N LYS A 164 25.52 13.89 10.68
CA LYS A 164 26.06 14.49 11.90
C LYS A 164 25.31 15.73 12.42
N THR A 165 24.45 15.50 13.40
CA THR A 165 24.68 16.02 14.75
C THR A 165 23.84 15.22 15.73
N ASN A 166 24.51 14.75 16.80
CA ASN A 166 23.87 14.21 17.99
C ASN A 166 22.86 15.22 18.53
N LEU A 167 21.74 14.73 19.05
CA LEU A 167 21.23 15.08 20.38
C LEU A 167 20.06 14.15 20.72
N GLU A 168 20.21 13.52 21.87
CA GLU A 168 19.16 12.83 22.63
C GLU A 168 18.06 13.83 23.03
N SER A 169 16.96 13.27 23.56
CA SER A 169 15.76 13.92 24.12
C SER A 169 14.76 14.48 23.09
N ASP A 170 13.72 13.73 22.75
CA ASP A 170 12.52 13.71 23.57
C ASP A 170 11.49 12.69 23.06
N LEU A 171 10.92 11.98 24.04
CA LEU A 171 9.78 11.09 23.90
C LEU A 171 8.52 11.92 23.62
N GLU A 172 7.60 11.30 22.88
CA GLU A 172 6.22 11.70 22.58
C GLU A 172 5.97 12.49 21.27
N TYR A 173 4.94 11.99 20.56
CA TYR A 173 4.27 12.49 19.36
C TYR A 173 4.86 12.16 17.97
N ASN A 174 4.32 11.12 17.34
CA ASN A 174 3.54 11.25 16.09
C ASN A 174 2.86 9.93 15.69
N GLU A 175 1.61 9.77 16.09
CA GLU A 175 0.77 8.57 15.88
C GLU A 175 0.01 8.58 14.53
N ASN A 176 0.51 9.24 13.48
CA ASN A 176 -0.23 9.31 12.20
C ASN A 176 0.65 9.46 10.94
N ARG A 177 1.76 8.72 10.89
CA ARG A 177 2.33 8.28 9.60
C ARG A 177 1.86 6.85 9.38
N GLN A 178 1.03 6.64 8.35
CA GLN A 178 0.66 5.28 7.95
C GLN A 178 1.94 4.55 7.56
N SER A 179 2.24 3.48 8.30
CA SER A 179 3.44 2.69 8.06
C SER A 179 3.32 1.90 6.75
N ALA A 180 4.44 1.45 6.18
CA ALA A 180 4.39 0.62 4.97
C ALA A 180 3.66 -0.71 5.28
N LEU A 181 3.82 -1.22 6.50
CA LEU A 181 3.07 -2.38 6.99
C LEU A 181 1.56 -2.13 7.10
N ASP A 182 1.12 -0.92 7.44
CA ASP A 182 -0.31 -0.61 7.52
C ASP A 182 -0.93 -0.34 6.14
N LEU A 183 -0.12 0.06 5.15
CA LEU A 183 -0.56 0.29 3.78
C LEU A 183 -0.68 -1.02 2.97
N TYR A 184 0.28 -1.92 3.13
CA TYR A 184 0.40 -3.15 2.34
C TYR A 184 0.12 -4.42 3.15
N GLY A 185 -0.20 -4.27 4.43
CA GLY A 185 -0.48 -5.38 5.32
C GLY A 185 -1.71 -5.14 6.18
N THR A 186 -2.27 -6.24 6.68
CA THR A 186 -3.40 -6.22 7.60
C THR A 186 -2.95 -6.75 8.96
N GLU A 187 -3.06 -5.92 10.01
CA GLU A 187 -2.73 -6.33 11.38
C GLU A 187 -3.84 -7.22 11.97
N LEU A 188 -3.58 -8.52 12.09
CA LEU A 188 -4.50 -9.48 12.70
C LEU A 188 -4.66 -9.30 14.21
N THR A 189 -3.63 -8.79 14.89
CA THR A 189 -3.66 -8.51 16.34
C THR A 189 -4.46 -7.25 16.71
N SER A 190 -4.93 -6.47 15.72
CA SER A 190 -5.70 -5.26 15.97
C SER A 190 -7.11 -5.55 16.51
N ASN A 191 -7.59 -4.71 17.42
CA ASN A 191 -8.95 -4.83 18.00
C ASN A 191 -10.07 -4.89 16.96
N ARG A 192 -9.87 -4.23 15.80
CA ARG A 192 -10.82 -4.24 14.69
C ARG A 192 -10.87 -5.61 14.01
N MET A 193 -9.72 -6.23 13.78
CA MET A 193 -9.63 -7.54 13.12
C MET A 193 -10.03 -8.66 14.06
N GLN A 194 -9.69 -8.58 15.35
CA GLN A 194 -10.07 -9.59 16.35
C GLN A 194 -11.58 -9.85 16.43
N LYS A 195 -12.42 -8.83 16.19
CA LYS A 195 -13.89 -8.96 16.12
C LYS A 195 -14.40 -9.65 14.86
N LYS A 196 -13.60 -9.67 13.79
CA LYS A 196 -13.94 -10.27 12.50
C LYS A 196 -13.42 -11.70 12.34
N ILE A 197 -12.43 -12.09 13.13
CA ILE A 197 -11.83 -13.42 13.05
C ILE A 197 -12.81 -14.45 13.62
N ASP A 198 -13.15 -15.44 12.82
CA ASP A 198 -13.99 -16.57 13.21
C ASP A 198 -13.37 -17.43 14.32
N PRO A 199 -14.17 -18.16 15.11
CA PRO A 199 -13.62 -19.12 16.06
C PRO A 199 -12.82 -20.19 15.33
N ILE A 200 -11.59 -20.44 15.79
CA ILE A 200 -10.75 -21.52 15.27
C ILE A 200 -11.14 -22.80 16.03
N ILE A 201 -11.44 -23.87 15.30
CA ILE A 201 -11.88 -25.15 15.87
C ILE A 201 -10.91 -26.25 15.44
N GLY A 202 -10.37 -27.01 16.40
CA GLY A 202 -9.65 -28.26 16.12
C GLY A 202 -8.28 -28.07 15.46
N ARG A 203 -7.62 -26.93 15.72
CA ARG A 203 -6.28 -26.60 15.21
C ARG A 203 -5.30 -26.21 16.32
N GLU A 204 -5.58 -26.63 17.55
CA GLU A 204 -4.81 -26.23 18.74
C GLU A 204 -3.38 -26.76 18.70
N GLU A 205 -3.17 -27.99 18.23
CA GLU A 205 -1.84 -28.61 18.14
C GLU A 205 -0.93 -27.88 17.15
N GLU A 206 -1.46 -27.50 15.98
CA GLU A 206 -0.72 -26.76 14.96
C GLU A 206 -0.38 -25.35 15.42
N ILE A 207 -1.31 -24.66 16.10
CA ILE A 207 -1.06 -23.34 16.69
C ILE A 207 0.02 -23.44 17.78
N LEU A 208 -0.07 -24.42 18.68
CA LEU A 208 0.95 -24.67 19.70
C LEU A 208 2.32 -24.97 19.07
N ARG A 209 2.34 -25.74 17.98
CA ARG A 209 3.56 -26.02 17.24
C ARG A 209 4.19 -24.75 16.67
N ILE A 210 3.38 -23.84 16.13
CA ILE A 210 3.85 -22.53 15.63
C ILE A 210 4.42 -21.68 16.76
N ILE A 211 3.74 -21.61 17.91
CA ILE A 211 4.22 -20.91 19.11
C ILE A 211 5.59 -21.45 19.55
N HIS A 212 5.73 -22.78 19.59
CA HIS A 212 7.01 -23.42 19.92
C HIS A 212 8.11 -23.00 18.94
N ILE A 213 7.84 -22.99 17.63
CA ILE A 213 8.82 -22.62 16.61
C ILE A 213 9.23 -21.15 16.75
N LEU A 214 8.27 -20.23 16.85
CA LEU A 214 8.54 -18.79 16.97
C LEU A 214 9.35 -18.44 18.22
N SER A 215 9.22 -19.25 19.27
CA SER A 215 9.95 -19.10 20.54
C SER A 215 11.38 -19.65 20.51
N ARG A 216 11.81 -20.31 19.42
CA ARG A 216 13.17 -20.84 19.31
C ARG A 216 14.19 -19.73 19.04
N ARG A 217 15.43 -19.96 19.46
CA ARG A 217 16.58 -19.12 19.10
C ARG A 217 17.01 -19.28 17.64
N ASN A 218 16.95 -20.50 17.11
CA ASN A 218 17.33 -20.86 15.74
C ASN A 218 16.17 -21.61 15.07
N LYS A 219 16.06 -21.52 13.73
CA LYS A 219 14.92 -22.05 12.96
C LYS A 219 13.57 -21.59 13.52
N ASN A 220 13.46 -20.28 13.69
CA ASN A 220 12.36 -19.61 14.37
C ASN A 220 11.29 -19.06 13.42
N ASN A 221 11.35 -19.40 12.13
CA ASN A 221 10.32 -19.08 11.16
C ASN A 221 9.51 -20.35 10.84
N PRO A 222 8.24 -20.46 11.25
CA PRO A 222 7.40 -21.58 10.85
C PRO A 222 7.00 -21.48 9.38
N ILE A 223 6.88 -22.62 8.71
CA ILE A 223 6.28 -22.72 7.38
C ILE A 223 5.14 -23.73 7.39
N ILE A 224 3.92 -23.26 7.16
CA ILE A 224 2.70 -24.06 7.14
C ILE A 224 2.60 -24.74 5.77
N LEU A 225 2.65 -26.07 5.79
CA LEU A 225 2.58 -26.92 4.60
C LEU A 225 1.21 -27.58 4.53
N GLY A 226 0.44 -27.30 3.48
CA GLY A 226 -0.86 -27.93 3.26
C GLY A 226 -1.38 -27.64 1.87
N GLU A 227 -2.48 -28.24 1.47
CA GLU A 227 -3.13 -27.91 0.20
C GLU A 227 -3.96 -26.62 0.32
N PRO A 228 -4.35 -25.97 -0.78
CA PRO A 228 -5.31 -24.86 -0.72
C PRO A 228 -6.62 -25.30 -0.07
N GLY A 229 -7.25 -24.43 0.72
CA GLY A 229 -8.53 -24.70 1.37
C GLY A 229 -8.49 -25.43 2.73
N VAL A 230 -7.35 -26.00 3.16
CA VAL A 230 -7.31 -26.73 4.46
C VAL A 230 -7.33 -25.83 5.71
N GLY A 231 -7.33 -24.50 5.53
CA GLY A 231 -7.41 -23.51 6.62
C GLY A 231 -6.06 -22.98 7.14
N LYS A 232 -5.06 -22.77 6.27
CA LYS A 232 -3.74 -22.24 6.67
C LYS A 232 -3.84 -20.85 7.32
N THR A 233 -4.64 -19.95 6.75
CA THR A 233 -4.87 -18.60 7.27
C THR A 233 -5.54 -18.63 8.64
N ALA A 234 -6.50 -19.54 8.84
CA ALA A 234 -7.21 -19.71 10.11
C ALA A 234 -6.25 -20.03 11.28
N ILE A 235 -5.16 -20.77 11.04
CA ILE A 235 -4.15 -21.05 12.07
C ILE A 235 -3.42 -19.78 12.51
N VAL A 236 -3.10 -18.89 11.56
CA VAL A 236 -2.40 -17.63 11.83
C VAL A 236 -3.32 -16.67 12.58
N GLU A 237 -4.60 -16.65 12.21
CA GLU A 237 -5.64 -15.92 12.94
C GLU A 237 -5.81 -16.46 14.37
N GLY A 238 -5.74 -17.78 14.56
CA GLY A 238 -5.75 -18.42 15.87
C GLY A 238 -4.53 -18.07 16.72
N LEU A 239 -3.35 -18.01 16.11
CA LEU A 239 -2.16 -17.47 16.77
C LEU A 239 -2.38 -16.01 17.21
N ALA A 240 -2.93 -15.16 16.34
CA ALA A 240 -3.19 -13.76 16.68
C ALA A 240 -4.15 -13.64 17.87
N LYS A 241 -5.20 -14.47 17.93
CA LYS A 241 -6.11 -14.54 19.10
C LYS A 241 -5.37 -14.91 20.38
N LYS A 242 -4.52 -15.94 20.36
CA LYS A 242 -3.73 -16.35 21.54
C LYS A 242 -2.76 -15.26 21.99
N ILE A 243 -2.13 -14.54 21.06
CA ILE A 243 -1.25 -13.41 21.40
C ILE A 243 -2.03 -12.30 22.11
N VAL A 244 -3.20 -11.93 21.58
CA VAL A 244 -4.07 -10.89 22.17
C VAL A 244 -4.63 -11.30 23.53
N SER A 245 -4.97 -12.59 23.71
CA SER A 245 -5.46 -13.10 24.99
C SER A 245 -4.34 -13.33 26.03
N GLY A 246 -3.07 -13.18 25.64
CA GLY A 246 -1.92 -13.48 26.50
C GLY A 246 -1.70 -14.97 26.74
N ASP A 247 -2.34 -15.85 25.98
CA ASP A 247 -2.18 -17.32 26.05
C ASP A 247 -1.00 -17.78 25.18
N VAL A 248 0.14 -17.13 25.38
CA VAL A 248 1.42 -17.39 24.72
C VAL A 248 2.58 -17.16 25.68
N PRO A 249 3.76 -17.74 25.44
CA PRO A 249 4.96 -17.46 26.23
C PRO A 249 5.35 -15.97 26.19
N GLU A 250 6.10 -15.52 27.20
CA GLU A 250 6.57 -14.14 27.33
C GLU A 250 7.27 -13.61 26.07
N THR A 251 7.99 -14.47 25.36
CA THR A 251 8.69 -14.15 24.11
C THR A 251 7.78 -13.69 22.98
N LEU A 252 6.49 -14.04 23.05
CA LEU A 252 5.45 -13.71 22.06
C LEU A 252 4.41 -12.72 22.60
N LEU A 253 4.50 -12.30 23.86
CA LEU A 253 3.66 -11.23 24.38
C LEU A 253 3.92 -9.93 23.61
N ASN A 254 2.87 -9.17 23.37
CA ASN A 254 2.89 -7.89 22.64
C ASN A 254 3.42 -7.95 21.21
N LYS A 255 3.58 -9.16 20.63
CA LYS A 255 3.90 -9.30 19.21
C LYS A 255 2.71 -8.89 18.36
N LYS A 256 2.98 -8.32 17.18
CA LYS A 256 1.97 -7.93 16.20
C LYS A 256 2.08 -8.81 14.97
N VAL A 257 0.96 -9.42 14.57
CA VAL A 257 0.91 -10.30 13.40
C VAL A 257 0.34 -9.51 12.22
N TYR A 258 1.12 -9.37 11.16
CA TYR A 258 0.73 -8.67 9.93
C TYR A 258 0.63 -9.65 8.76
N VAL A 259 -0.51 -9.68 8.09
CA VAL A 259 -0.68 -10.42 6.82
C VAL A 259 -0.23 -9.51 5.69
N LEU A 260 0.77 -9.93 4.92
CA LEU A 260 1.25 -9.19 3.76
C LEU A 260 0.35 -9.46 2.56
N ASP A 261 -0.25 -8.41 1.98
CA ASP A 261 -1.01 -8.51 0.74
C ASP A 261 -0.10 -8.21 -0.45
N LEU A 262 0.40 -9.28 -1.08
CA LEU A 262 1.25 -9.16 -2.26
C LEU A 262 0.51 -8.50 -3.43
N THR A 263 -0.79 -8.71 -3.58
CA THR A 263 -1.54 -8.10 -4.69
C THR A 263 -1.58 -6.57 -4.55
N SER A 264 -1.73 -6.05 -3.32
CA SER A 264 -1.66 -4.62 -3.04
C SER A 264 -0.29 -4.02 -3.34
N THR A 265 0.79 -4.76 -3.09
CA THR A 265 2.15 -4.30 -3.35
C THR A 265 2.42 -4.16 -4.85
N ILE A 266 1.80 -5.01 -5.67
CA ILE A 266 1.88 -5.04 -7.14
C ILE A 266 0.93 -3.99 -7.76
N SER A 267 -0.22 -3.76 -7.14
CA SER A 267 -1.24 -2.85 -7.63
C SER A 267 -0.72 -1.41 -7.72
N GLY A 268 -0.92 -0.77 -8.88
CA GLY A 268 -0.48 0.59 -9.12
C GLY A 268 1.04 0.77 -9.25
N THR A 269 1.81 -0.30 -9.48
CA THR A 269 3.19 -0.19 -9.97
C THR A 269 3.22 -0.43 -11.47
N MET A 270 3.67 0.55 -12.26
CA MET A 270 3.89 0.38 -13.70
C MET A 270 5.28 -0.19 -13.97
N TYR A 271 6.20 -0.05 -13.01
CA TYR A 271 7.60 -0.43 -13.13
C TYR A 271 8.01 -1.44 -12.05
N ARG A 272 8.76 -2.47 -12.44
CA ARG A 272 9.30 -3.51 -11.54
C ARG A 272 10.07 -2.93 -10.34
N GLY A 273 10.82 -1.86 -10.54
CA GLY A 273 11.62 -1.23 -9.48
C GLY A 273 10.76 -0.60 -8.36
N GLU A 274 9.53 -0.17 -8.66
CA GLU A 274 8.62 0.38 -7.65
C GLU A 274 8.13 -0.70 -6.70
N PHE A 275 7.77 -1.87 -7.25
CA PHE A 275 7.39 -3.04 -6.47
C PHE A 275 8.54 -3.50 -5.55
N GLU A 276 9.74 -3.63 -6.12
CA GLU A 276 10.95 -3.98 -5.35
C GLU A 276 11.22 -2.99 -4.20
N ASN A 277 11.04 -1.69 -4.45
CA ASN A 277 11.18 -0.66 -3.41
C ASN A 277 10.10 -0.78 -2.32
N ARG A 278 8.85 -1.10 -2.66
CA ARG A 278 7.78 -1.32 -1.68
C ARG A 278 8.08 -2.51 -0.76
N ILE A 279 8.51 -3.64 -1.35
CA ILE A 279 8.94 -4.81 -0.59
C ILE A 279 10.12 -4.49 0.31
N LYS A 280 11.08 -3.70 -0.17
CA LYS A 280 12.22 -3.24 0.63
C LYS A 280 11.78 -2.38 1.82
N GLN A 281 10.86 -1.45 1.63
CA GLN A 281 10.30 -0.64 2.72
C GLN A 281 9.64 -1.49 3.79
N ILE A 282 8.82 -2.47 3.38
CA ILE A 282 8.16 -3.41 4.29
C ILE A 282 9.19 -4.19 5.13
N ILE A 283 10.25 -4.68 4.50
CA ILE A 283 11.31 -5.44 5.18
C ILE A 283 12.11 -4.55 6.13
N ASP A 284 12.49 -3.34 5.69
CA ASP A 284 13.25 -2.42 6.52
C ASP A 284 12.43 -1.98 7.75
N GLU A 285 11.12 -1.78 7.59
CA GLU A 285 10.22 -1.51 8.70
C GLU A 285 10.10 -2.72 9.65
N ALA A 286 9.86 -3.92 9.12
CA ALA A 286 9.79 -5.14 9.92
C ALA A 286 11.12 -5.47 10.63
N ARG A 287 12.26 -5.13 10.03
CA ARG A 287 13.58 -5.25 10.67
C ARG A 287 13.73 -4.28 11.85
N SER A 288 13.19 -3.08 11.73
CA SER A 288 13.26 -2.05 12.78
C SER A 288 12.34 -2.34 13.98
N ARG A 289 11.33 -3.19 13.76
CA ARG A 289 10.25 -3.49 14.71
C ARG A 289 10.29 -4.96 15.16
N PRO A 290 11.05 -5.31 16.21
CA PRO A 290 11.21 -6.69 16.65
C PRO A 290 9.92 -7.33 17.16
N GLU A 291 8.89 -6.53 17.44
CA GLU A 291 7.54 -6.98 17.79
C GLU A 291 6.74 -7.52 16.60
N VAL A 292 7.13 -7.22 15.36
CA VAL A 292 6.39 -7.61 14.16
C VAL A 292 6.69 -9.07 13.77
N ILE A 293 5.62 -9.80 13.44
CA ILE A 293 5.65 -11.12 12.80
C ILE A 293 4.90 -10.99 11.48
N LEU A 294 5.60 -11.24 10.37
CA LEU A 294 5.00 -11.19 9.04
C LEU A 294 4.40 -12.54 8.67
N PHE A 295 3.15 -12.57 8.24
CA PHE A 295 2.56 -13.71 7.56
C PHE A 295 2.61 -13.48 6.05
N ILE A 296 3.21 -14.43 5.34
CA ILE A 296 3.34 -14.41 3.88
C ILE A 296 2.65 -15.66 3.35
N ASP A 297 1.46 -15.47 2.79
CA ASP A 297 0.80 -16.54 2.05
C ASP A 297 1.49 -16.77 0.71
N GLU A 298 1.45 -18.02 0.25
CA GLU A 298 2.14 -18.48 -0.96
C GLU A 298 3.59 -17.98 -1.04
N ILE A 299 4.35 -18.14 0.06
CA ILE A 299 5.72 -17.60 0.19
C ILE A 299 6.64 -18.03 -0.96
N HIS A 300 6.37 -19.18 -1.58
CA HIS A 300 7.07 -19.69 -2.76
C HIS A 300 7.01 -18.77 -3.98
N ASN A 301 5.94 -17.98 -4.14
CA ASN A 301 5.81 -17.00 -5.22
C ASN A 301 6.89 -15.92 -5.16
N ILE A 302 7.38 -15.63 -3.95
CA ILE A 302 8.39 -14.60 -3.75
C ILE A 302 9.80 -15.16 -3.62
N VAL A 303 9.97 -16.39 -3.15
CA VAL A 303 11.31 -16.99 -2.96
C VAL A 303 11.75 -17.90 -4.12
N GLY A 304 10.82 -18.28 -5.00
CA GLY A 304 11.04 -19.22 -6.08
C GLY A 304 11.99 -18.69 -7.16
N THR A 305 12.89 -19.57 -7.61
CA THR A 305 13.81 -19.29 -8.73
C THR A 305 13.08 -19.35 -10.07
N GLY A 306 12.47 -18.23 -10.48
CA GLY A 306 12.38 -17.82 -11.89
C GLY A 306 11.72 -18.76 -12.91
N SER A 307 10.84 -19.70 -12.54
CA SER A 307 10.19 -20.58 -13.52
C SER A 307 8.71 -20.25 -13.71
N ALA A 308 8.45 -19.68 -14.90
CA ALA A 308 7.19 -19.58 -15.64
C ALA A 308 6.15 -18.53 -15.21
N SER A 309 5.83 -17.66 -16.19
CA SER A 309 4.78 -16.64 -16.27
C SER A 309 4.96 -15.37 -15.40
N GLY A 310 5.75 -14.42 -15.89
CA GLY A 310 5.71 -13.02 -15.42
C GLY A 310 6.09 -12.79 -13.95
N SER A 311 6.73 -13.78 -13.31
CA SER A 311 6.95 -13.77 -11.87
C SER A 311 7.91 -12.68 -11.43
N MET A 312 7.37 -11.85 -10.54
CA MET A 312 7.97 -10.65 -9.99
C MET A 312 9.06 -11.05 -8.99
N ASP A 313 10.31 -10.84 -9.39
CA ASP A 313 11.49 -11.36 -8.69
C ASP A 313 11.87 -10.51 -7.46
N ALA A 314 11.00 -10.54 -6.44
CA ALA A 314 11.29 -10.05 -5.09
C ALA A 314 12.17 -11.03 -4.28
N ALA A 315 12.53 -12.18 -4.85
CA ALA A 315 13.41 -13.18 -4.25
C ALA A 315 14.76 -12.58 -3.86
N ASN A 316 15.32 -11.71 -4.71
CA ASN A 316 16.59 -11.04 -4.46
C ASN A 316 16.57 -10.11 -3.23
N ILE A 317 15.40 -9.64 -2.79
CA ILE A 317 15.25 -8.73 -1.65
C ILE A 317 14.84 -9.50 -0.39
N LEU A 318 13.89 -10.42 -0.49
CA LEU A 318 13.37 -11.17 0.65
C LEU A 318 14.32 -12.28 1.11
N LYS A 319 14.94 -13.01 0.17
CA LYS A 319 15.81 -14.15 0.51
C LYS A 319 16.99 -13.75 1.40
N PRO A 320 17.73 -12.65 1.15
CA PRO A 320 18.80 -12.23 2.05
C PRO A 320 18.30 -11.85 3.46
N ALA A 321 17.17 -11.13 3.57
CA ALA A 321 16.60 -10.74 4.86
C ALA A 321 16.14 -11.96 5.68
N LEU A 322 15.48 -12.92 5.02
CA LEU A 322 15.05 -14.18 5.61
C LEU A 322 16.24 -15.06 6.02
N ALA A 323 17.23 -15.23 5.13
CA ALA A 323 18.42 -16.03 5.39
C ALA A 323 19.30 -15.48 6.51
N ARG A 324 19.40 -14.15 6.65
CA ARG A 324 20.10 -13.51 7.77
C ARG A 324 19.31 -13.58 9.08
N GLY A 325 17.99 -13.82 9.02
CA GLY A 325 17.12 -13.85 10.20
C GLY A 325 16.84 -12.46 10.75
N GLU A 326 16.88 -11.44 9.89
CA GLU A 326 16.62 -10.03 10.23
C GLU A 326 15.14 -9.75 10.47
N ILE A 327 14.27 -10.61 9.94
CA ILE A 327 12.82 -10.54 10.07
C ILE A 327 12.28 -11.88 10.56
N ARG A 328 11.22 -11.81 11.37
CA ARG A 328 10.48 -12.99 11.82
C ARG A 328 9.23 -13.13 10.97
N CYS A 329 9.00 -14.32 10.41
CA CYS A 329 7.85 -14.55 9.56
C CYS A 329 7.26 -15.95 9.70
N ILE A 330 6.00 -16.07 9.30
CA ILE A 330 5.24 -17.31 9.14
C ILE A 330 4.96 -17.41 7.64
N GLY A 331 5.47 -18.45 6.99
CA GLY A 331 5.16 -18.72 5.58
C GLY A 331 4.04 -19.73 5.44
N ALA A 332 3.24 -19.65 4.39
CA ALA A 332 2.33 -20.71 3.97
C ALA A 332 2.62 -21.14 2.52
N THR A 333 2.59 -22.44 2.25
CA THR A 333 2.85 -22.99 0.90
C THR A 333 2.30 -24.41 0.75
N THR A 334 2.25 -24.94 -0.47
CA THR A 334 1.97 -26.36 -0.73
C THR A 334 3.20 -27.23 -0.47
N PHE A 335 3.00 -28.55 -0.33
CA PHE A 335 4.11 -29.49 -0.21
C PHE A 335 4.99 -29.53 -1.47
N ALA A 336 4.37 -29.45 -2.65
CA ALA A 336 5.09 -29.45 -3.92
C ALA A 336 6.01 -28.23 -4.06
N ASP A 337 5.52 -27.03 -3.73
CA ASP A 337 6.29 -25.81 -3.88
C ASP A 337 7.34 -25.65 -2.78
N TYR A 338 7.08 -26.16 -1.57
CA TYR A 338 8.08 -26.26 -0.52
C TYR A 338 9.30 -27.07 -0.96
N ARG A 339 9.07 -28.25 -1.56
CA ARG A 339 10.15 -29.10 -2.08
C ARG A 339 10.95 -28.40 -3.16
N LYS A 340 10.28 -27.75 -4.10
CA LYS A 340 10.92 -27.08 -5.24
C LYS A 340 11.74 -25.85 -4.82
N SER A 341 11.17 -24.99 -3.99
CA SER A 341 11.66 -23.62 -3.80
C SER A 341 12.33 -23.34 -2.44
N ILE A 342 12.10 -24.17 -1.42
CA ILE A 342 12.53 -23.86 -0.04
C ILE A 342 13.40 -24.97 0.56
N GLU A 343 12.99 -26.23 0.43
CA GLU A 343 13.72 -27.37 1.02
C GLU A 343 15.12 -27.54 0.42
N ASN A 344 15.21 -27.36 -0.91
CA ASN A 344 16.45 -27.44 -1.67
C ASN A 344 17.39 -26.24 -1.43
N ASP A 345 16.91 -25.16 -0.81
CA ASP A 345 17.71 -23.96 -0.56
C ASP A 345 18.38 -24.01 0.83
N PRO A 346 19.72 -24.13 0.93
CA PRO A 346 20.41 -24.26 2.21
C PRO A 346 20.29 -23.02 3.11
N ALA A 347 20.09 -21.83 2.54
CA ALA A 347 20.00 -20.59 3.31
C ALA A 347 18.63 -20.47 3.99
N LEU A 348 17.55 -20.82 3.28
CA LEU A 348 16.19 -20.80 3.82
C LEU A 348 15.92 -21.99 4.76
N ASN A 349 16.40 -23.20 4.43
CA ASN A 349 16.21 -24.40 5.25
C ASN A 349 16.87 -24.29 6.66
N ARG A 350 17.85 -23.40 6.83
CA ARG A 350 18.44 -23.07 8.15
C ARG A 350 17.58 -22.12 9.00
N ARG A 351 16.53 -21.54 8.43
CA ARG A 351 15.66 -20.53 9.08
C ARG A 351 14.23 -21.01 9.24
N PHE A 352 13.74 -21.80 8.30
CA PHE A 352 12.38 -22.31 8.33
C PHE A 352 12.27 -23.67 9.03
N GLN A 353 11.13 -23.90 9.66
CA GLN A 353 10.73 -25.19 10.23
C GLN A 353 9.32 -25.55 9.74
N PRO A 354 9.12 -26.70 9.10
CA PRO A 354 7.82 -27.09 8.58
C PRO A 354 6.83 -27.46 9.69
N VAL A 355 5.57 -27.03 9.49
CA VAL A 355 4.37 -27.42 10.22
C VAL A 355 3.41 -28.02 9.20
N LYS A 356 3.17 -29.32 9.28
CA LYS A 356 2.30 -30.01 8.34
C LYS A 356 0.85 -29.80 8.76
N LEU A 357 0.04 -29.36 7.81
CA LEU A 357 -1.39 -29.22 7.93
C LEU A 357 -2.05 -30.22 7.01
N VAL A 358 -2.86 -31.08 7.60
CA VAL A 358 -3.57 -32.13 6.88
C VAL A 358 -5.03 -31.69 6.69
N GLU A 359 -5.64 -32.17 5.61
CA GLU A 359 -7.08 -32.10 5.43
C GLU A 359 -7.78 -32.71 6.67
N PRO A 360 -8.75 -32.01 7.29
CA PRO A 360 -9.48 -32.53 8.42
C PRO A 360 -10.32 -33.74 8.01
N SER A 361 -10.53 -34.66 8.94
CA SER A 361 -11.48 -35.76 8.76
C SER A 361 -12.91 -35.25 8.61
N GLU A 362 -13.82 -36.08 8.09
CA GLU A 362 -15.23 -35.75 7.95
C GLU A 362 -15.84 -35.24 9.27
N HIS A 363 -15.53 -35.93 10.38
CA HIS A 363 -16.01 -35.57 11.71
C HIS A 363 -15.41 -34.24 12.23
N GLU A 364 -14.13 -33.97 11.95
CA GLU A 364 -13.52 -32.68 12.29
C GLU A 364 -14.08 -31.54 11.43
N ALA A 365 -14.29 -31.78 10.14
CA ALA A 365 -14.91 -30.82 9.23
C ALA A 365 -16.32 -30.45 9.72
N LYS A 366 -17.14 -31.44 10.11
CA LYS A 366 -18.47 -31.19 10.71
C LYS A 366 -18.37 -30.30 11.95
N LYS A 367 -17.43 -30.57 12.87
CA LYS A 367 -17.19 -29.73 14.04
C LYS A 367 -16.80 -28.29 13.67
N ILE A 368 -15.94 -28.13 12.65
CA ILE A 368 -15.56 -26.81 12.13
C ILE A 368 -16.80 -26.08 11.60
N LEU A 369 -17.62 -26.73 10.78
CA LEU A 369 -18.85 -26.15 10.22
C LEU A 369 -19.86 -25.77 11.31
N HIS A 370 -20.03 -26.59 12.36
CA HIS A 370 -20.88 -26.23 13.49
C HIS A 370 -20.39 -24.99 14.25
N GLY A 371 -19.08 -24.82 14.40
CA GLY A 371 -18.52 -23.66 15.11
C GLY A 371 -18.70 -22.35 14.34
N ILE A 372 -18.63 -22.38 13.01
CA ILE A 372 -18.83 -21.20 12.14
C ILE A 372 -20.29 -21.00 11.71
N LYS A 373 -21.17 -21.99 11.96
CA LYS A 373 -22.62 -21.95 11.64
C LYS A 373 -23.28 -20.62 12.00
N SER A 374 -23.10 -20.17 13.25
CA SER A 374 -23.76 -18.97 13.76
C SER A 374 -23.36 -17.68 13.02
N TYR A 375 -22.17 -17.66 12.40
CA TYR A 375 -21.70 -16.56 11.59
C TYR A 375 -22.45 -16.51 10.25
N PHE A 376 -22.53 -17.65 9.55
CA PHE A 376 -23.26 -17.76 8.28
C PHE A 376 -24.76 -17.50 8.44
N GLU A 377 -25.38 -18.01 9.51
CA GLU A 377 -26.79 -17.77 9.79
C GLU A 377 -27.09 -16.27 9.95
N LYS A 378 -26.24 -15.53 10.68
CA LYS A 378 -26.38 -14.08 10.84
C LYS A 378 -26.13 -13.33 9.54
N PHE A 379 -25.12 -13.73 8.77
CA PHE A 379 -24.74 -13.08 7.52
C PHE A 379 -25.85 -13.22 6.47
N HIS A 380 -26.38 -14.43 6.29
CA HIS A 380 -27.42 -14.76 5.31
C HIS A 380 -28.85 -14.57 5.79
N ARG A 381 -29.07 -14.49 7.11
CA ARG A 381 -30.39 -14.41 7.75
C ARG A 381 -31.26 -15.63 7.43
N VAL A 382 -30.62 -16.80 7.43
CA VAL A 382 -31.25 -18.12 7.26
C VAL A 382 -30.83 -19.02 8.41
N GLY A 383 -31.67 -19.98 8.79
CA GLY A 383 -31.27 -21.03 9.72
C GLY A 383 -30.61 -22.17 8.95
N ILE A 384 -29.50 -22.68 9.46
CA ILE A 384 -28.80 -23.84 8.90
C ILE A 384 -29.14 -25.03 9.80
N SER A 385 -29.68 -26.11 9.25
CA SER A 385 -29.95 -27.31 10.06
C SER A 385 -28.66 -28.13 10.24
N ASP A 386 -28.59 -28.93 11.30
CA ASP A 386 -27.40 -29.76 11.54
C ASP A 386 -27.27 -30.86 10.48
N GLU A 387 -28.40 -31.38 10.00
CA GLU A 387 -28.45 -32.33 8.88
C GLU A 387 -27.92 -31.71 7.58
N ALA A 388 -28.13 -30.41 7.37
CA ALA A 388 -27.60 -29.72 6.20
C ALA A 388 -26.06 -29.67 6.22
N ILE A 389 -25.44 -29.52 7.39
CA ILE A 389 -23.98 -29.57 7.57
C ILE A 389 -23.47 -30.98 7.26
N ASP A 390 -24.14 -32.01 7.80
CA ASP A 390 -23.78 -33.41 7.54
C ASP A 390 -23.78 -33.72 6.04
N VAL A 391 -24.87 -33.38 5.36
CA VAL A 391 -25.04 -33.61 3.92
C VAL A 391 -24.06 -32.79 3.11
N ALA A 392 -23.77 -31.54 3.50
CA ALA A 392 -22.80 -30.71 2.79
C ALA A 392 -21.39 -31.32 2.84
N VAL A 393 -20.96 -31.81 4.00
CA VAL A 393 -19.65 -32.48 4.12
C VAL A 393 -19.62 -33.76 3.27
N GLU A 394 -20.63 -34.62 3.37
CA GLU A 394 -20.71 -35.87 2.60
C GLU A 394 -20.70 -35.62 1.08
N LEU A 395 -21.56 -34.71 0.60
CA LEU A 395 -21.66 -34.39 -0.83
C LEU A 395 -20.39 -33.72 -1.35
N SER A 396 -19.79 -32.81 -0.56
CA SER A 396 -18.53 -32.17 -0.95
C SER A 396 -17.42 -33.19 -1.11
N GLN A 397 -17.32 -34.17 -0.21
CA GLN A 397 -16.29 -35.19 -0.27
C GLN A 397 -16.49 -36.13 -1.47
N LYS A 398 -17.75 -36.43 -1.82
CA LYS A 398 -18.09 -37.33 -2.93
C LYS A 398 -17.95 -36.69 -4.31
N TYR A 399 -18.35 -35.43 -4.46
CA TYR A 399 -18.49 -34.78 -5.78
C TYR A 399 -17.43 -33.71 -6.06
N LEU A 400 -16.79 -33.13 -5.04
CA LEU A 400 -15.73 -32.13 -5.18
C LEU A 400 -14.38 -32.74 -4.78
N THR A 401 -13.82 -33.54 -5.71
CA THR A 401 -12.58 -34.31 -5.49
C THR A 401 -11.31 -33.51 -5.74
N ASP A 402 -11.41 -32.36 -6.41
CA ASP A 402 -10.34 -31.42 -6.70
C ASP A 402 -10.08 -30.41 -5.57
N LYS A 403 -11.00 -30.34 -4.59
CA LYS A 403 -10.91 -29.47 -3.41
C LYS A 403 -10.79 -30.25 -2.12
N PHE A 404 -10.27 -29.58 -1.09
CA PHE A 404 -10.03 -30.14 0.24
C PHE A 404 -11.02 -29.60 1.27
N LEU A 405 -11.33 -30.40 2.28
CA LEU A 405 -12.04 -29.94 3.48
C LEU A 405 -11.15 -28.97 4.29
N PRO A 406 -11.75 -28.05 5.06
CA PRO A 406 -13.19 -27.80 5.18
C PRO A 406 -13.77 -26.89 4.08
N ASP A 407 -12.93 -26.23 3.28
CA ASP A 407 -13.30 -25.19 2.30
C ASP A 407 -14.44 -25.59 1.37
N LYS A 408 -14.35 -26.76 0.74
CA LYS A 408 -15.42 -27.24 -0.17
C LYS A 408 -16.79 -27.43 0.49
N ALA A 409 -16.83 -27.77 1.77
CA ALA A 409 -18.09 -27.92 2.50
C ALA A 409 -18.64 -26.56 2.95
N ILE A 410 -17.75 -25.63 3.30
CA ILE A 410 -18.09 -24.24 3.61
C ILE A 410 -18.70 -23.57 2.38
N ASP A 411 -18.06 -23.72 1.21
CA ASP A 411 -18.56 -23.22 -0.09
C ASP A 411 -19.99 -23.70 -0.38
N LEU A 412 -20.27 -25.00 -0.18
CA LEU A 412 -21.62 -25.55 -0.40
C LEU A 412 -22.67 -24.97 0.55
N ILE A 413 -22.34 -24.79 1.82
CA ILE A 413 -23.25 -24.18 2.81
C ILE A 413 -23.48 -22.70 2.50
N ASP A 414 -22.43 -21.97 2.12
CA ASP A 414 -22.52 -20.56 1.78
C ASP A 414 -23.41 -20.33 0.54
N GLU A 415 -23.16 -21.10 -0.52
CA GLU A 415 -23.95 -21.04 -1.77
C GLU A 415 -25.42 -21.44 -1.52
N ALA A 416 -25.67 -22.51 -0.77
CA ALA A 416 -27.03 -22.93 -0.42
C ALA A 416 -27.76 -21.85 0.41
N SER A 417 -27.05 -21.22 1.36
CA SER A 417 -27.60 -20.14 2.20
C SER A 417 -27.91 -18.89 1.38
N ALA A 418 -27.03 -18.52 0.44
CA ALA A 418 -27.23 -17.41 -0.48
C ALA A 418 -28.42 -17.67 -1.42
N ALA A 419 -28.53 -18.88 -1.97
CA ALA A 419 -29.64 -19.27 -2.84
C ALA A 419 -31.00 -19.17 -2.12
N ILE A 420 -31.08 -19.64 -0.87
CA ILE A 420 -32.31 -19.51 -0.06
C ILE A 420 -32.63 -18.03 0.20
N ARG A 421 -31.63 -17.21 0.56
CA ARG A 421 -31.82 -15.79 0.83
C ARG A 421 -32.35 -15.03 -0.39
N VAL A 422 -31.83 -15.32 -1.58
CA VAL A 422 -32.29 -14.71 -2.84
C VAL A 422 -33.71 -15.15 -3.17
N ASN A 423 -34.03 -16.43 -2.98
CA ASN A 423 -35.34 -16.99 -3.27
C ASN A 423 -36.40 -16.66 -2.21
N LYS A 424 -35.97 -16.21 -1.02
CA LYS A 424 -36.86 -15.69 0.02
C LYS A 424 -37.46 -14.37 -0.46
N LYS A 425 -38.58 -14.46 -1.18
CA LYS A 425 -39.44 -13.32 -1.47
C LYS A 425 -39.67 -12.58 -0.16
N LEU A 426 -39.47 -11.25 -0.16
CA LEU A 426 -39.80 -10.38 0.97
C LEU A 426 -41.14 -10.85 1.53
N SER A 427 -41.16 -11.23 2.81
CA SER A 427 -42.39 -11.68 3.46
C SER A 427 -43.48 -10.62 3.20
N ASN A 428 -44.75 -11.03 3.06
CA ASN A 428 -45.87 -10.08 2.95
C ASN A 428 -45.80 -8.99 4.05
N LEU A 429 -45.27 -9.35 5.22
CA LEU A 429 -44.99 -8.45 6.34
C LEU A 429 -43.88 -7.44 6.04
N GLU A 430 -42.77 -7.85 5.43
CA GLU A 430 -41.67 -6.94 5.06
C GLU A 430 -42.05 -6.01 3.91
N GLN A 431 -42.86 -6.49 2.96
CA GLN A 431 -43.45 -5.65 1.92
C GLN A 431 -44.42 -4.63 2.54
N LYS A 432 -45.24 -5.04 3.50
CA LYS A 432 -46.16 -4.16 4.23
C LYS A 432 -45.42 -3.13 5.07
N ILE A 433 -44.33 -3.50 5.74
CA ILE A 433 -43.45 -2.59 6.48
C ILE A 433 -42.79 -1.58 5.54
N LYS A 434 -42.28 -2.04 4.39
CA LYS A 434 -41.68 -1.16 3.38
C LYS A 434 -42.71 -0.15 2.85
N LYS A 435 -43.95 -0.60 2.60
CA LYS A 435 -45.06 0.25 2.16
C LYS A 435 -45.44 1.29 3.23
N LEU A 436 -45.61 0.86 4.48
CA LEU A 436 -45.90 1.75 5.62
C LEU A 436 -44.80 2.79 5.85
N ARG A 437 -43.52 2.43 5.65
CA ARG A 437 -42.41 3.39 5.74
C ARG A 437 -42.46 4.46 4.64
N LEU A 438 -42.86 4.08 3.43
CA LEU A 438 -43.06 5.03 2.34
C LEU A 438 -44.25 5.95 2.63
N GLU A 439 -45.35 5.42 3.17
CA GLU A 439 -46.51 6.20 3.60
C GLU A 439 -46.16 7.20 4.72
N ILE A 440 -45.35 6.80 5.71
CA ILE A 440 -44.88 7.72 6.77
C ILE A 440 -44.02 8.85 6.18
N LEU A 441 -43.11 8.53 5.25
CA LEU A 441 -42.27 9.52 4.57
C LEU A 441 -43.10 10.52 3.77
N ASP A 442 -44.14 10.04 3.09
CA ASP A 442 -45.05 10.89 2.34
C ASP A 442 -45.85 11.82 3.26
N VAL A 443 -46.40 11.30 4.36
CA VAL A 443 -47.10 12.10 5.38
C VAL A 443 -46.17 13.12 6.04
N LEU A 444 -44.91 12.78 6.28
CA LEU A 444 -43.91 13.72 6.81
C LEU A 444 -43.61 14.86 5.82
N ASN A 445 -43.50 14.55 4.53
CA ASN A 445 -43.32 15.55 3.49
C ASN A 445 -44.54 16.47 3.38
N GLN A 446 -45.76 15.92 3.40
CA GLN A 446 -47.00 16.69 3.40
C GLN A 446 -47.11 17.60 4.62
N LYS A 447 -46.76 17.09 5.82
CA LYS A 447 -46.69 17.90 7.03
C LYS A 447 -45.70 19.06 6.89
N ASN A 448 -44.50 18.80 6.38
CA ASN A 448 -43.49 19.85 6.20
C ASN A 448 -43.91 20.90 5.16
N GLN A 449 -44.65 20.50 4.13
CA GLN A 449 -45.23 21.43 3.15
C GLN A 449 -46.38 22.27 3.72
N ALA A 450 -47.16 21.74 4.66
CA ALA A 450 -48.27 22.47 5.29
C ALA A 450 -47.82 23.45 6.40
N VAL A 451 -46.56 23.39 6.81
CA VAL A 451 -45.94 24.27 7.83
C VAL A 451 -45.19 25.45 7.19
N LEU A 452 -44.98 25.42 5.86
CA LEU A 452 -44.58 26.56 5.02
C LEU A 452 -45.83 27.30 4.53
#